data_AF-A0A6P0YXL4-F1
#
_entry.id   AF-A0A6P0YXL4-F1
#
_cell.length_a   1.000
_cell.length_b   1.000
_cell.length_c   1.000
_cell.angle_alpha   90.00
_cell.angle_beta   90.00
_cell.angle_gamma   90.00
#
_symmetry.space_group_name_H-M   'P 1'
#
loop_
_entity.id
_entity.type
_entity.pdbx_description
1 polymer ?
#
loop_
_entity_poly.entity_id
_entity_poly.type
_entity_poly.pdbx_seq_one_letter_code
_entity_poly.pdbx_strand_id
1 'polypeptide(L)'
;MSKVLVSDTIAQSGIDILLQVAQVDVKTNLSPEELVAAIPEYDAMMIRSGTRVTQEIIEAGSQLKIIGRAGVGVDNIDVPAATRKGILVVNSPEGNTIAAAEHALAMMLSLSRHIPDANESVKGNHWDRKSFIGTEVYKKTLGVVGLGKIGSHVAKVARAMGMKLLAYDPFISLDRSEQLGCRLVDLDLLLQEADYITLHMPKTPETTHLIDATALSKMKKTARLVNCARGGIIDEQALAEALEAGKIAGAALDVFESEPLGESVLRSLGKEVILTPHLGASTEEAQINVAIDVAEQIRDVLLGLSARSAVNIPGLSPNVLERLRPYMQLAETLGNLVSQLAGGRIESLHVRLQGELATNESQPLVVASLKGLLSQALRERVNYVNASIEAQERGIHVVETRDASIRDYSGSLHLSPKEPLAD
;
A
#
# COMPACT_ATOMS: atom_id res chain seq x y z
N MET A 1 0.71 -31.65 6.10
CA MET A 1 -0.37 -30.64 6.08
C MET A 1 0.26 -29.32 6.42
N SER A 2 -0.03 -28.25 5.68
CA SER A 2 0.60 -26.96 5.95
C SER A 2 0.18 -26.38 7.30
N LYS A 3 1.05 -25.57 7.91
CA LYS A 3 0.79 -24.87 9.17
C LYS A 3 0.76 -23.35 8.96
N VAL A 4 -0.24 -22.68 9.56
CA VAL A 4 -0.39 -21.22 9.54
C VAL A 4 -0.33 -20.66 10.95
N LEU A 5 0.55 -19.69 11.19
CA LEU A 5 0.59 -18.92 12.43
C LEU A 5 -0.24 -17.64 12.26
N VAL A 6 -1.25 -17.44 13.12
CA VAL A 6 -1.99 -16.18 13.22
C VAL A 6 -1.51 -15.45 14.47
N SER A 7 -0.74 -14.38 14.29
CA SER A 7 -0.01 -13.70 15.37
C SER A 7 -0.71 -12.46 15.94
N ASP A 8 -1.80 -12.02 15.30
CA ASP A 8 -2.62 -10.89 15.73
C ASP A 8 -4.10 -11.29 15.83
N THR A 9 -4.93 -10.43 16.42
CA THR A 9 -6.38 -10.61 16.40
C THR A 9 -6.92 -10.44 14.98
N ILE A 10 -7.47 -11.52 14.42
CA ILE A 10 -8.03 -11.60 13.07
C ILE A 10 -9.50 -12.04 13.17
N ALA A 11 -10.36 -11.55 12.26
CA ALA A 11 -11.75 -11.94 12.21
C ALA A 11 -11.91 -13.45 11.94
N GLN A 12 -12.87 -14.09 12.62
CA GLN A 12 -13.09 -15.54 12.54
C GLN A 12 -13.31 -16.02 11.10
N SER A 13 -13.98 -15.21 10.26
CA SER A 13 -14.18 -15.51 8.84
C SER A 13 -12.87 -15.77 8.07
N GLY A 14 -11.79 -15.05 8.39
CA GLY A 14 -10.47 -15.30 7.81
C GLY A 14 -9.83 -16.59 8.33
N ILE A 15 -9.98 -16.87 9.63
CA ILE A 15 -9.49 -18.11 10.25
C ILE A 15 -10.19 -19.34 9.65
N ASP A 16 -11.50 -19.27 9.45
CA ASP A 16 -12.31 -20.34 8.87
C ASP A 16 -11.87 -20.70 7.45
N ILE A 17 -11.39 -19.73 6.67
CA ILE A 17 -10.85 -19.96 5.32
C ILE A 17 -9.50 -20.70 5.39
N LEU A 18 -8.64 -20.33 6.33
CA LEU A 18 -7.33 -20.99 6.52
C LEU A 18 -7.49 -22.44 6.98
N LEU A 19 -8.43 -22.70 7.90
CA LEU A 19 -8.74 -24.03 8.44
C LEU A 19 -9.18 -25.04 7.36
N GLN A 20 -9.62 -24.58 6.19
CA GLN A 20 -10.00 -25.45 5.06
C GLN A 20 -8.79 -26.14 4.43
N VAL A 21 -7.57 -25.60 4.57
CA VAL A 21 -6.37 -26.08 3.85
C VAL A 21 -5.14 -26.31 4.74
N ALA A 22 -5.16 -25.84 5.99
CA ALA A 22 -4.01 -25.89 6.88
C ALA A 22 -4.42 -26.09 8.35
N GLN A 23 -3.46 -26.56 9.15
CA GLN A 23 -3.55 -26.42 10.60
C GLN A 23 -3.27 -24.95 10.97
N VAL A 24 -4.15 -24.33 11.75
CA VAL A 24 -4.04 -22.92 12.15
C VAL A 24 -3.80 -22.81 13.65
N ASP A 25 -2.68 -22.19 14.02
CA ASP A 25 -2.39 -21.84 15.42
C ASP A 25 -2.58 -20.32 15.59
N VAL A 26 -3.56 -19.93 16.42
CA VAL A 26 -3.76 -18.53 16.79
C VAL A 26 -3.00 -18.26 18.08
N LYS A 27 -1.88 -17.54 17.98
CA LYS A 27 -0.99 -17.22 19.10
C LYS A 27 -0.69 -15.73 19.08
N THR A 28 -1.55 -14.96 19.73
CA THR A 28 -1.42 -13.50 19.80
C THR A 28 -0.44 -13.06 20.89
N ASN A 29 0.22 -11.92 20.70
CA ASN A 29 1.11 -11.29 21.68
C ASN A 29 2.41 -12.07 21.98
N LEU A 30 2.90 -12.87 21.04
CA LEU A 30 4.23 -13.47 21.14
C LEU A 30 5.31 -12.38 21.10
N SER A 31 6.33 -12.51 21.95
CA SER A 31 7.52 -11.65 21.87
C SER A 31 8.30 -11.92 20.57
N PRO A 32 9.17 -11.01 20.11
CA PRO A 32 10.04 -11.27 18.97
C PRO A 32 10.86 -12.57 19.12
N GLU A 33 11.36 -12.86 20.32
CA GLU A 33 12.14 -14.07 20.61
C GLU A 33 11.28 -15.34 20.53
N GLU A 34 10.05 -15.28 21.05
CA GLU A 34 9.09 -16.39 20.95
C GLU A 34 8.66 -16.63 19.50
N LEU A 35 8.49 -15.56 18.71
CA LEU A 35 8.21 -15.67 17.27
C LEU A 35 9.37 -16.32 16.53
N VAL A 36 10.61 -15.92 16.79
CA VAL A 36 11.82 -16.53 16.22
C VAL A 36 11.89 -18.02 16.54
N ALA A 37 11.56 -18.42 17.76
CA ALA A 37 11.57 -19.82 18.17
C ALA A 37 10.45 -20.65 17.51
N ALA A 38 9.27 -20.07 17.31
CA ALA A 38 8.10 -20.79 16.82
C ALA A 38 7.99 -20.84 15.29
N ILE A 39 8.41 -19.78 14.59
CA ILE A 39 8.22 -19.61 13.15
C ILE A 39 8.81 -20.73 12.24
N PRO A 40 9.89 -21.46 12.61
CA PRO A 40 10.44 -22.53 11.76
C PRO A 40 9.46 -23.68 11.44
N GLU A 41 8.38 -23.82 12.22
CA GLU A 41 7.36 -24.85 12.02
C GLU A 41 6.24 -24.47 11.03
N TYR A 42 6.18 -23.22 10.58
CA TYR A 42 5.03 -22.70 9.82
C TYR A 42 5.36 -22.46 8.35
N ASP A 43 4.39 -22.80 7.48
CA ASP A 43 4.42 -22.49 6.05
C ASP A 43 3.92 -21.07 5.76
N ALA A 44 3.08 -20.52 6.62
CA ALA A 44 2.50 -19.20 6.45
C ALA A 44 2.33 -18.46 7.77
N MET A 45 2.39 -17.13 7.70
CA MET A 45 2.11 -16.25 8.83
C MET A 45 1.05 -15.23 8.42
N MET A 46 0.01 -15.07 9.22
CA MET A 46 -0.98 -14.02 9.07
C MET A 46 -0.88 -13.04 10.24
N ILE A 47 -0.74 -11.77 9.92
CA ILE A 47 -0.61 -10.68 10.90
C ILE A 47 -1.57 -9.54 10.57
N ARG A 48 -1.67 -8.58 11.48
CA ARG A 48 -2.31 -7.29 11.31
C ARG A 48 -1.28 -6.18 11.60
N SER A 49 -1.53 -5.30 12.56
CA SER A 49 -0.69 -4.17 12.94
C SER A 49 0.04 -4.37 14.27
N GLY A 50 -0.30 -5.41 15.04
CA GLY A 50 0.29 -5.63 16.36
C GLY A 50 1.67 -6.27 16.25
N THR A 51 1.80 -7.30 15.43
CA THR A 51 3.05 -8.04 15.25
C THR A 51 3.98 -7.31 14.27
N ARG A 52 5.24 -7.10 14.67
CA ARG A 52 6.31 -6.60 13.78
C ARG A 52 7.18 -7.74 13.30
N VAL A 53 7.17 -8.00 11.99
CA VAL A 53 7.90 -9.09 11.36
C VAL A 53 9.25 -8.56 10.86
N THR A 54 10.27 -8.67 11.72
CA THR A 54 11.64 -8.21 11.48
C THR A 54 12.43 -9.18 10.60
N GLN A 55 13.59 -8.74 10.11
CA GLN A 55 14.54 -9.59 9.40
C GLN A 55 14.88 -10.87 10.18
N GLU A 56 15.08 -10.80 11.50
CA GLU A 56 15.41 -11.95 12.34
C GLU A 56 14.30 -13.03 12.33
N ILE A 57 13.03 -12.61 12.47
CA ILE A 57 11.87 -13.51 12.39
C ILE A 57 11.79 -14.15 11.00
N ILE A 58 11.99 -13.34 9.95
CA ILE A 58 11.99 -13.80 8.56
C ILE A 58 13.07 -14.84 8.35
N GLU A 59 14.30 -14.59 8.80
CA GLU A 59 15.46 -15.48 8.68
C GLU A 59 15.29 -16.79 9.46
N ALA A 60 14.58 -16.77 10.59
CA ALA A 60 14.24 -17.98 11.34
C ALA A 60 13.19 -18.86 10.64
N GLY A 61 12.27 -18.28 9.86
CA GLY A 61 11.18 -19.01 9.18
C GLY A 61 11.65 -19.91 8.03
N SER A 62 12.27 -21.06 8.32
CA SER A 62 12.89 -21.95 7.32
C SER A 62 11.91 -22.58 6.34
N GLN A 63 10.65 -22.75 6.74
CA GLN A 63 9.56 -23.30 5.92
C GLN A 63 8.58 -22.24 5.44
N LEU A 64 8.75 -20.99 5.87
CA LEU A 64 7.81 -19.91 5.60
C LEU A 64 7.80 -19.60 4.11
N LYS A 65 6.61 -19.60 3.51
CA LYS A 65 6.36 -19.34 2.08
C LYS A 65 5.66 -18.01 1.86
N ILE A 66 4.79 -17.61 2.79
CA ILE A 66 3.98 -16.40 2.68
C ILE A 66 3.76 -15.72 4.03
N ILE A 67 3.85 -14.39 4.03
CA ILE A 67 3.40 -13.51 5.11
C ILE A 67 2.23 -12.68 4.57
N GLY A 68 1.05 -12.85 5.16
CA GLY A 68 -0.13 -12.06 4.82
C GLY A 68 -0.44 -11.04 5.89
N ARG A 69 -0.52 -9.75 5.50
CA ARG A 69 -0.96 -8.69 6.39
C ARG A 69 -2.41 -8.31 6.12
N ALA A 70 -3.29 -8.56 7.08
CA ALA A 70 -4.70 -8.17 7.07
C ALA A 70 -4.86 -6.63 7.20
N GLY A 71 -4.51 -5.91 6.14
CA GLY A 71 -4.57 -4.45 6.04
C GLY A 71 -3.89 -3.95 4.76
N VAL A 72 -3.84 -2.63 4.53
CA VAL A 72 -3.29 -2.03 3.29
C VAL A 72 -1.78 -1.79 3.33
N GLY A 73 -1.29 -1.03 4.32
CA GLY A 73 0.16 -0.82 4.50
C GLY A 73 0.91 -2.13 4.76
N VAL A 74 2.23 -2.13 4.76
CA VAL A 74 3.06 -3.29 5.14
C VAL A 74 4.26 -2.85 5.98
N ASP A 75 4.14 -1.71 6.65
CA ASP A 75 5.21 -0.99 7.34
C ASP A 75 5.79 -1.79 8.54
N ASN A 76 5.03 -2.77 9.03
CA ASN A 76 5.43 -3.68 10.10
C ASN A 76 6.05 -5.00 9.59
N ILE A 77 6.36 -5.10 8.30
CA ILE A 77 7.07 -6.25 7.69
C ILE A 77 8.35 -5.75 7.04
N ASP A 78 9.48 -6.40 7.30
CA ASP A 78 10.72 -6.20 6.53
C ASP A 78 10.59 -6.88 5.15
N VAL A 79 9.90 -6.19 4.24
CA VAL A 79 9.65 -6.66 2.87
C VAL A 79 10.97 -6.96 2.12
N PRO A 80 12.04 -6.13 2.22
CA PRO A 80 13.33 -6.48 1.63
C PRO A 80 13.91 -7.81 2.13
N ALA A 81 13.87 -8.08 3.44
CA ALA A 81 14.33 -9.36 3.98
C ALA A 81 13.47 -10.53 3.50
N ALA A 82 12.14 -10.38 3.50
CA ALA A 82 11.23 -11.39 2.98
C ALA A 82 11.53 -11.69 1.50
N THR A 83 11.79 -10.64 0.71
CA THR A 83 12.14 -10.75 -0.70
C THR A 83 13.42 -11.53 -0.90
N ARG A 84 14.51 -11.21 -0.18
CA ARG A 84 15.78 -11.96 -0.27
C ARG A 84 15.59 -13.44 0.06
N LYS A 85 14.76 -13.77 1.04
CA LYS A 85 14.48 -15.14 1.44
C LYS A 85 13.47 -15.87 0.53
N GLY A 86 12.94 -15.19 -0.48
CA GLY A 86 11.92 -15.75 -1.38
C GLY A 86 10.56 -15.93 -0.70
N ILE A 87 10.29 -15.24 0.39
CA ILE A 87 9.01 -15.27 1.10
C ILE A 87 8.08 -14.24 0.48
N LEU A 88 6.90 -14.69 0.07
CA LEU A 88 5.89 -13.83 -0.51
C LEU A 88 5.26 -12.94 0.58
N VAL A 89 5.09 -11.65 0.30
CA VAL A 89 4.33 -10.76 1.18
C VAL A 89 3.06 -10.33 0.45
N VAL A 90 1.91 -10.48 1.10
CA VAL A 90 0.61 -10.06 0.56
C VAL A 90 -0.12 -9.13 1.53
N ASN A 91 -0.97 -8.27 0.98
CA ASN A 91 -1.83 -7.36 1.74
C ASN A 91 -3.28 -7.41 1.23
N SER A 92 -4.16 -6.62 1.83
CA SER A 92 -5.52 -6.36 1.31
C SER A 92 -5.64 -4.90 0.88
N PRO A 93 -5.38 -4.56 -0.40
CA PRO A 93 -5.32 -3.17 -0.85
C PRO A 93 -6.69 -2.49 -0.92
N GLU A 94 -7.78 -3.25 -0.91
CA GLU A 94 -9.14 -2.73 -1.06
C GLU A 94 -10.00 -2.86 0.20
N GLY A 95 -9.66 -3.77 1.11
CA GLY A 95 -10.56 -4.19 2.19
C GLY A 95 -10.98 -3.09 3.18
N ASN A 96 -10.28 -1.95 3.22
CA ASN A 96 -10.61 -0.81 4.08
C ASN A 96 -11.00 0.48 3.32
N THR A 97 -11.15 0.43 2.00
CA THR A 97 -11.34 1.65 1.17
C THR A 97 -12.54 2.47 1.63
N ILE A 98 -13.67 1.80 1.88
CA ILE A 98 -14.91 2.46 2.31
C ILE A 98 -14.74 3.07 3.70
N ALA A 99 -14.30 2.26 4.66
CA ALA A 99 -14.09 2.70 6.05
C ALA A 99 -13.15 3.91 6.15
N ALA A 100 -12.06 3.92 5.38
CA ALA A 100 -11.10 5.02 5.39
C ALA A 100 -11.68 6.30 4.77
N ALA A 101 -12.49 6.17 3.71
CA ALA A 101 -13.19 7.31 3.12
C ALA A 101 -14.25 7.90 4.07
N GLU A 102 -15.02 7.03 4.73
CA GLU A 102 -16.00 7.43 5.74
C GLU A 102 -15.33 8.13 6.91
N HIS A 103 -14.20 7.62 7.40
CA HIS A 103 -13.45 8.24 8.49
C HIS A 103 -12.90 9.61 8.10
N ALA A 104 -12.33 9.78 6.90
CA ALA A 104 -11.88 11.09 6.43
C ALA A 104 -13.02 12.12 6.37
N LEU A 105 -14.20 11.72 5.90
CA LEU A 105 -15.41 12.55 5.90
C LEU A 105 -15.90 12.84 7.31
N ALA A 106 -15.88 11.85 8.21
CA ALA A 106 -16.27 12.01 9.61
C ALA A 106 -15.34 12.99 10.34
N MET A 107 -14.03 12.89 10.12
CA MET A 107 -13.01 13.82 10.64
C MET A 107 -13.23 15.23 10.10
N MET A 108 -13.46 15.37 8.79
CA MET A 108 -13.79 16.66 8.17
C MET A 108 -15.03 17.32 8.80
N LEU A 109 -16.12 16.58 8.93
CA LEU A 109 -17.38 17.10 9.47
C LEU A 109 -17.30 17.35 10.97
N SER A 110 -16.58 16.52 11.71
CA SER A 110 -16.33 16.72 13.14
C SER A 110 -15.56 18.02 13.37
N LEU A 111 -14.54 18.28 12.55
CA LEU A 111 -13.75 19.50 12.58
C LEU A 111 -14.58 20.74 12.18
N SER A 112 -15.49 20.60 11.21
CA SER A 112 -16.40 21.69 10.84
C SER A 112 -17.33 22.12 11.98
N ARG A 113 -17.63 21.20 12.91
CA ARG A 113 -18.69 21.35 13.91
C ARG A 113 -18.21 21.26 15.37
N HIS A 114 -16.90 21.20 15.60
CA HIS A 114 -16.28 21.11 16.93
C HIS A 114 -16.86 19.97 17.78
N ILE A 115 -17.13 18.82 17.14
CA ILE A 115 -17.88 17.72 17.78
C ILE A 115 -17.20 17.19 19.05
N PRO A 116 -15.88 16.90 19.07
CA PRO A 116 -15.23 16.35 20.26
C PRO A 116 -15.36 17.25 21.48
N ASP A 117 -14.98 18.52 21.34
CA ASP A 117 -15.00 19.54 22.39
C ASP A 117 -16.43 19.88 22.84
N ALA A 118 -17.39 19.96 21.91
CA ALA A 118 -18.78 20.19 22.25
C ALA A 118 -19.37 19.01 23.05
N ASN A 119 -19.02 17.77 22.69
CA ASN A 119 -19.37 16.58 23.45
C ASN A 119 -18.72 16.60 24.86
N GLU A 120 -17.45 16.98 24.97
CA GLU A 120 -16.76 17.08 26.26
C GLU A 120 -17.41 18.14 27.16
N SER A 121 -17.74 19.30 26.60
CA SER A 121 -18.46 20.38 27.31
C SER A 121 -19.75 19.88 27.94
N VAL A 122 -20.61 19.20 27.17
CA VAL A 122 -21.89 18.66 27.67
C VAL A 122 -21.69 17.56 28.71
N LYS A 123 -20.73 16.64 28.50
CA LYS A 123 -20.38 15.60 29.47
C LYS A 123 -19.84 16.17 30.78
N GLY A 124 -19.12 17.28 30.69
CA GLY A 124 -18.66 18.08 31.83
C GLY A 124 -19.75 18.93 32.49
N ASN A 125 -21.03 18.75 32.11
CA ASN A 125 -22.18 19.50 32.62
C ASN A 125 -22.14 21.02 32.31
N HIS A 126 -21.53 21.39 31.19
CA HIS A 126 -21.55 22.75 30.65
C HIS A 126 -22.50 22.85 29.45
N TRP A 127 -23.09 24.03 29.23
CA TRP A 127 -23.99 24.30 28.09
C TRP A 127 -23.50 25.48 27.25
N ASP A 128 -22.33 25.31 26.62
CA ASP A 128 -21.64 26.39 25.91
C ASP A 128 -21.97 26.44 24.41
N ARG A 129 -23.22 26.73 24.07
CA ARG A 129 -23.66 26.83 22.66
C ARG A 129 -22.90 27.91 21.87
N LYS A 130 -22.42 28.97 22.53
CA LYS A 130 -21.85 30.14 21.85
C LYS A 130 -20.40 29.89 21.37
N SER A 131 -19.64 29.06 22.08
CA SER A 131 -18.23 28.79 21.74
C SER A 131 -18.03 27.83 20.56
N PHE A 132 -19.08 27.13 20.12
CA PHE A 132 -19.03 26.08 19.09
C PHE A 132 -19.77 26.47 17.78
N ILE A 133 -19.69 27.73 17.37
CA ILE A 133 -20.19 28.14 16.05
C ILE A 133 -19.35 27.44 14.97
N GLY A 134 -19.96 26.49 14.27
CA GLY A 134 -19.34 25.69 13.22
C GLY A 134 -19.39 26.34 11.84
N THR A 135 -18.96 25.60 10.82
CA THR A 135 -18.96 26.00 9.41
C THR A 135 -19.78 25.02 8.58
N GLU A 136 -20.67 25.54 7.73
CA GLU A 136 -21.40 24.74 6.74
C GLU A 136 -20.47 24.40 5.55
N VAL A 137 -20.50 23.14 5.11
CA VAL A 137 -19.70 22.65 3.97
C VAL A 137 -20.36 22.89 2.61
N TYR A 138 -21.67 23.11 2.57
CA TYR A 138 -22.41 23.34 1.34
C TYR A 138 -21.84 24.52 0.54
N LYS A 139 -21.66 24.33 -0.77
CA LYS A 139 -21.04 25.28 -1.73
C LYS A 139 -19.59 25.66 -1.44
N LYS A 140 -18.95 25.10 -0.41
CA LYS A 140 -17.51 25.25 -0.17
C LYS A 140 -16.70 24.42 -1.15
N THR A 141 -15.43 24.75 -1.29
CA THR A 141 -14.49 24.02 -2.13
C THR A 141 -13.73 22.99 -1.29
N LEU A 142 -13.80 21.71 -1.68
CA LEU A 142 -12.93 20.65 -1.19
C LEU A 142 -11.80 20.42 -2.20
N GLY A 143 -10.55 20.53 -1.75
CA GLY A 143 -9.36 20.09 -2.45
C GLY A 143 -9.00 18.66 -2.05
N VAL A 144 -9.02 17.74 -3.01
CA VAL A 144 -8.65 16.33 -2.81
C VAL A 144 -7.24 16.12 -3.36
N VAL A 145 -6.28 15.86 -2.48
CA VAL A 145 -4.87 15.59 -2.84
C VAL A 145 -4.69 14.07 -2.91
N GLY A 146 -4.72 13.54 -4.13
CA GLY A 146 -4.76 12.10 -4.43
C GLY A 146 -6.16 11.60 -4.78
N LEU A 147 -6.35 11.17 -6.03
CA LEU A 147 -7.60 10.61 -6.55
C LEU A 147 -7.52 9.09 -6.75
N GLY A 148 -6.82 8.42 -5.84
CA GLY A 148 -6.91 6.97 -5.68
C GLY A 148 -8.31 6.49 -5.25
N LYS A 149 -8.41 5.22 -4.85
CA LYS A 149 -9.69 4.59 -4.46
C LYS A 149 -10.42 5.36 -3.34
N ILE A 150 -9.70 5.68 -2.26
CA ILE A 150 -10.25 6.41 -1.10
C ILE A 150 -10.64 7.84 -1.50
N GLY A 151 -9.71 8.61 -2.09
CA GLY A 151 -9.98 10.00 -2.49
C GLY A 151 -11.14 10.13 -3.49
N SER A 152 -11.30 9.17 -4.40
CA SER A 152 -12.45 9.10 -5.31
C SER A 152 -13.78 8.92 -4.58
N HIS A 153 -13.81 8.13 -3.50
CA HIS A 153 -15.02 7.97 -2.67
C HIS A 153 -15.33 9.22 -1.84
N VAL A 154 -14.31 9.83 -1.24
CA VAL A 154 -14.45 11.09 -0.53
C VAL A 154 -15.01 12.18 -1.46
N ALA A 155 -14.44 12.32 -2.67
CA ALA A 155 -14.93 13.23 -3.70
C ALA A 155 -16.41 12.97 -4.05
N LYS A 156 -16.79 11.70 -4.30
CA LYS A 156 -18.17 11.33 -4.62
C LYS A 156 -19.17 11.78 -3.54
N VAL A 157 -18.85 11.54 -2.26
CA VAL A 157 -19.72 11.92 -1.14
C VAL A 157 -19.74 13.43 -0.94
N ALA A 158 -18.58 14.09 -0.97
CA ALA A 158 -18.48 15.55 -0.85
C ALA A 158 -19.29 16.29 -1.95
N ARG A 159 -19.30 15.76 -3.17
CA ARG A 159 -20.14 16.26 -4.27
C ARG A 159 -21.64 16.15 -3.93
N ALA A 160 -22.06 15.01 -3.37
CA ALA A 160 -23.44 14.80 -2.94
C ALA A 160 -23.84 15.74 -1.79
N MET A 161 -22.88 16.19 -0.97
CA MET A 161 -23.07 17.24 0.04
C MET A 161 -23.08 18.66 -0.55
N GLY A 162 -22.97 18.80 -1.87
CA GLY A 162 -23.01 20.08 -2.59
C GLY A 162 -21.72 20.90 -2.51
N MET A 163 -20.58 20.26 -2.23
CA MET A 163 -19.27 20.91 -2.32
C MET A 163 -18.80 21.03 -3.78
N LYS A 164 -17.96 22.02 -4.05
CA LYS A 164 -17.18 22.13 -5.29
C LYS A 164 -15.89 21.34 -5.12
N LEU A 165 -15.44 20.64 -6.15
CA LEU A 165 -14.28 19.75 -6.05
C LEU A 165 -13.12 20.23 -6.90
N LEU A 166 -11.98 20.46 -6.25
CA LEU A 166 -10.66 20.54 -6.88
C LEU A 166 -9.90 19.27 -6.56
N ALA A 167 -9.05 18.83 -7.47
CA ALA A 167 -8.19 17.69 -7.22
C ALA A 167 -6.78 17.89 -7.75
N TYR A 168 -5.81 17.33 -7.06
CA TYR A 168 -4.43 17.20 -7.51
C TYR A 168 -4.04 15.72 -7.47
N ASP A 169 -3.69 15.16 -8.63
CA ASP A 169 -3.12 13.83 -8.77
C ASP A 169 -2.34 13.77 -10.09
N PRO A 170 -0.99 13.65 -10.07
CA PRO A 170 -0.19 13.66 -11.28
C PRO A 170 -0.34 12.38 -12.12
N PHE A 171 -1.02 11.35 -11.61
CA PHE A 171 -1.13 10.03 -12.25
C PHE A 171 -2.54 9.73 -12.77
N ILE A 172 -3.48 10.68 -12.69
CA ILE A 172 -4.85 10.51 -13.17
C ILE A 172 -5.10 11.25 -14.49
N SER A 173 -5.84 10.61 -15.39
CA SER A 173 -6.30 11.25 -16.62
C SER A 173 -7.36 12.33 -16.34
N LEU A 174 -7.40 13.37 -17.18
CA LEU A 174 -8.44 14.41 -17.14
C LEU A 174 -9.86 13.81 -17.22
N ASP A 175 -10.12 12.91 -18.17
CA ASP A 175 -11.43 12.26 -18.34
C ASP A 175 -11.93 11.59 -17.05
N ARG A 176 -11.04 10.89 -16.36
CA ARG A 176 -11.37 10.23 -15.09
C ARG A 176 -11.71 11.25 -13.99
N SER A 177 -11.00 12.37 -13.93
CA SER A 177 -11.29 13.43 -12.96
C SER A 177 -12.64 14.09 -13.23
N GLU A 178 -13.00 14.31 -14.50
CA GLU A 178 -14.28 14.89 -14.91
C GLU A 178 -15.45 13.94 -14.60
N GLN A 179 -15.30 12.63 -14.80
CA GLN A 179 -16.29 11.63 -14.40
C GLN A 179 -16.58 11.66 -12.90
N LEU A 180 -15.56 11.91 -12.09
CA LEU A 180 -15.69 12.09 -10.63
C LEU A 180 -16.28 13.46 -10.26
N GLY A 181 -16.41 14.37 -11.23
CA GLY A 181 -16.88 15.75 -11.03
C GLY A 181 -15.85 16.64 -10.33
N CYS A 182 -14.57 16.29 -10.47
CA CYS A 182 -13.45 17.06 -9.94
C CYS A 182 -12.82 17.88 -11.05
N ARG A 183 -12.47 19.14 -10.76
CA ARG A 183 -11.57 19.91 -11.62
C ARG A 183 -10.13 19.60 -11.23
N LEU A 184 -9.38 18.96 -12.12
CA LEU A 184 -7.95 18.72 -11.92
C LEU A 184 -7.18 20.04 -12.00
N VAL A 185 -6.31 20.31 -11.03
CA VAL A 185 -5.50 21.51 -10.90
C VAL A 185 -4.13 21.18 -10.29
N ASP A 186 -3.17 22.08 -10.44
CA ASP A 186 -1.89 21.96 -9.73
C ASP A 186 -2.08 22.18 -8.21
N LEU A 187 -1.18 21.60 -7.42
CA LEU A 187 -1.24 21.64 -5.95
C LEU A 187 -1.31 23.08 -5.43
N ASP A 188 -0.51 23.98 -5.98
CA ASP A 188 -0.47 25.38 -5.55
C ASP A 188 -1.82 26.09 -5.71
N LEU A 189 -2.54 25.82 -6.80
CA LEU A 189 -3.87 26.39 -7.02
C LEU A 189 -4.89 25.76 -6.06
N LEU A 190 -4.81 24.45 -5.84
CA LEU A 190 -5.66 23.74 -4.87
C LEU A 190 -5.51 24.32 -3.46
N LEU A 191 -4.28 24.53 -2.99
CA LEU A 191 -4.00 25.10 -1.67
C LEU A 191 -4.63 26.49 -1.52
N GLN A 192 -4.55 27.33 -2.55
CA GLN A 192 -5.07 28.71 -2.53
C GLN A 192 -6.61 28.77 -2.59
N GLU A 193 -7.25 27.86 -3.34
CA GLU A 193 -8.69 27.92 -3.61
C GLU A 193 -9.56 27.04 -2.69
N ALA A 194 -9.00 26.05 -2.02
CA ALA A 194 -9.75 25.12 -1.19
C ALA A 194 -10.14 25.73 0.18
N ASP A 195 -11.37 25.42 0.63
CA ASP A 195 -11.82 25.70 2.00
C ASP A 195 -11.57 24.51 2.93
N TYR A 196 -11.55 23.30 2.36
CA TYR A 196 -11.17 22.06 3.01
C TYR A 196 -10.16 21.34 2.14
N ILE A 197 -9.14 20.75 2.72
CA ILE A 197 -8.13 19.96 2.01
C ILE A 197 -8.04 18.60 2.66
N THR A 198 -8.10 17.53 1.87
CA THR A 198 -7.97 16.16 2.35
C THR A 198 -6.91 15.40 1.59
N LEU A 199 -6.05 14.70 2.32
CA LEU A 199 -4.89 13.99 1.78
C LEU A 199 -5.18 12.50 1.65
N HIS A 200 -4.90 11.93 0.47
CA HIS A 200 -5.11 10.52 0.11
C HIS A 200 -3.94 9.94 -0.71
N MET A 201 -2.74 10.46 -0.48
CA MET A 201 -1.51 9.99 -1.11
C MET A 201 -0.82 8.90 -0.27
N PRO A 202 -0.09 7.96 -0.89
CA PRO A 202 0.88 7.14 -0.16
C PRO A 202 2.01 8.03 0.36
N LYS A 203 2.76 7.53 1.36
CA LYS A 203 4.02 8.14 1.79
C LYS A 203 5.16 7.60 0.92
N THR A 204 5.87 8.51 0.28
CA THR A 204 7.03 8.29 -0.58
C THR A 204 8.06 9.40 -0.31
N PRO A 205 9.31 9.30 -0.77
CA PRO A 205 10.27 10.39 -0.67
C PRO A 205 9.73 11.71 -1.27
N GLU A 206 8.95 11.65 -2.35
CA GLU A 206 8.39 12.81 -3.05
C GLU A 206 7.17 13.42 -2.35
N THR A 207 6.50 12.66 -1.49
CA THR A 207 5.29 13.10 -0.76
C THR A 207 5.54 13.34 0.72
N THR A 208 6.75 13.06 1.20
CA THR A 208 7.19 13.36 2.56
C THR A 208 7.26 14.88 2.73
N HIS A 209 6.57 15.40 3.74
CA HIS A 209 6.43 16.84 4.01
C HIS A 209 5.94 17.64 2.79
N LEU A 210 5.11 17.03 1.95
CA LEU A 210 4.44 17.72 0.84
C LEU A 210 3.65 18.95 1.32
N ILE A 211 3.08 18.85 2.53
CA ILE A 211 2.43 19.97 3.22
C ILE A 211 3.38 20.49 4.30
N ASP A 212 4.33 21.33 3.90
CA ASP A 212 5.28 22.03 4.76
C ASP A 212 4.80 23.43 5.15
N ALA A 213 5.64 24.21 5.84
CA ALA A 213 5.36 25.59 6.22
C ALA A 213 5.04 26.50 5.02
N THR A 214 5.67 26.24 3.86
CA THR A 214 5.44 26.98 2.62
C THR A 214 4.05 26.67 2.06
N ALA A 215 3.69 25.40 1.97
CA ALA A 215 2.36 24.94 1.53
C ALA A 215 1.25 25.48 2.45
N LEU A 216 1.44 25.37 3.77
CA LEU A 216 0.49 25.90 4.76
C LEU A 216 0.30 27.42 4.62
N SER A 217 1.34 28.17 4.26
CA SER A 217 1.25 29.62 4.06
C SER A 217 0.41 30.03 2.84
N LYS A 218 0.26 29.14 1.85
CA LYS A 218 -0.56 29.36 0.65
C LYS A 218 -2.04 29.10 0.89
N MET A 219 -2.39 28.41 1.98
CA MET A 219 -3.77 28.08 2.30
C MET A 219 -4.57 29.31 2.75
N LYS A 220 -5.89 29.26 2.56
CA LYS A 220 -6.78 30.29 3.12
C LYS A 220 -6.69 30.28 4.64
N LYS A 221 -6.84 31.46 5.25
CA LYS A 221 -7.01 31.60 6.70
C LYS A 221 -8.17 30.77 7.26
N THR A 222 -9.20 30.56 6.44
CA THR A 222 -10.40 29.76 6.78
C THR A 222 -10.28 28.28 6.44
N ALA A 223 -9.16 27.86 5.84
CA ALA A 223 -8.97 26.50 5.36
C ALA A 223 -8.84 25.51 6.52
N ARG A 224 -9.30 24.28 6.29
CA ARG A 224 -9.16 23.16 7.22
C ARG A 224 -8.49 21.97 6.54
N LEU A 225 -7.54 21.35 7.21
CA LEU A 225 -6.73 20.26 6.66
C LEU A 225 -7.12 18.91 7.30
N VAL A 226 -7.25 17.86 6.49
CA VAL A 226 -7.60 16.52 6.95
C VAL A 226 -6.57 15.51 6.43
N ASN A 227 -5.95 14.75 7.32
CA ASN A 227 -5.06 13.65 6.95
C ASN A 227 -5.45 12.37 7.68
N CYS A 228 -6.06 11.46 6.91
CA CYS A 228 -6.33 10.08 7.33
C CYS A 228 -5.63 9.08 6.40
N ALA A 229 -4.56 9.51 5.73
CA ALA A 229 -3.85 8.69 4.75
C ALA A 229 -2.56 8.12 5.33
N ARG A 230 -1.50 8.93 5.45
CA ARG A 230 -0.22 8.53 6.05
C ARG A 230 0.41 9.68 6.84
N GLY A 231 1.06 9.34 7.95
CA GLY A 231 1.85 10.27 8.74
C GLY A 231 3.12 10.72 8.02
N GLY A 232 3.52 11.98 8.21
CA GLY A 232 4.67 12.59 7.54
C GLY A 232 4.44 13.07 6.12
N ILE A 233 3.20 13.05 5.60
CA ILE A 233 2.84 13.86 4.42
C ILE A 233 2.76 15.34 4.80
N ILE A 234 2.34 15.61 6.04
CA ILE A 234 2.35 16.94 6.65
C ILE A 234 3.57 17.02 7.58
N ASP A 235 4.29 18.14 7.54
CA ASP A 235 5.23 18.50 8.60
C ASP A 235 4.41 18.91 9.84
N GLU A 236 4.39 18.05 10.85
CA GLU A 236 3.55 18.23 12.05
C GLU A 236 3.95 19.46 12.87
N GLN A 237 5.22 19.83 12.88
CA GLN A 237 5.71 21.01 13.59
C GLN A 237 5.26 22.28 12.86
N ALA A 238 5.41 22.34 11.54
CA ALA A 238 4.92 23.45 10.74
C ALA A 238 3.39 23.60 10.83
N LEU A 239 2.66 22.49 10.91
CA LEU A 239 1.23 22.48 11.12
C LEU A 239 0.84 23.10 12.47
N ALA A 240 1.51 22.70 13.56
CA ALA A 240 1.25 23.25 14.89
C ALA A 240 1.47 24.77 14.91
N GLU A 241 2.59 25.24 14.39
CA GLU A 241 2.91 26.67 14.30
C GLU A 241 1.89 27.45 13.44
N ALA A 242 1.43 26.85 12.33
CA ALA A 242 0.42 27.46 11.47
C ALA A 242 -0.94 27.60 12.18
N LEU A 243 -1.31 26.63 13.01
CA LEU A 243 -2.54 26.65 13.80
C LEU A 243 -2.45 27.66 14.96
N GLU A 244 -1.36 27.67 15.71
CA GLU A 244 -1.12 28.65 16.79
C GLU A 244 -1.13 30.09 16.27
N ALA A 245 -0.51 30.32 15.11
CA ALA A 245 -0.51 31.63 14.45
C ALA A 245 -1.85 31.97 13.77
N GLY A 246 -2.83 31.05 13.76
CA GLY A 246 -4.11 31.22 13.09
C GLY A 246 -3.99 31.42 11.58
N LYS A 247 -2.98 30.82 10.94
CA LYS A 247 -2.78 30.82 9.48
C LYS A 247 -3.79 29.94 8.75
N ILE A 248 -4.27 28.89 9.42
CA ILE A 248 -5.39 28.04 8.97
C ILE A 248 -6.39 27.88 10.12
N ALA A 249 -7.61 27.45 9.82
CA ALA A 249 -8.71 27.41 10.78
C ALA A 249 -8.82 26.09 11.56
N GLY A 250 -8.07 25.06 11.19
CA GLY A 250 -8.05 23.80 11.93
C GLY A 250 -7.49 22.62 11.14
N ALA A 251 -7.21 21.53 11.85
CA ALA A 251 -6.74 20.28 11.26
C ALA A 251 -7.34 19.05 11.93
N ALA A 252 -7.50 17.96 11.18
CA ALA A 252 -7.95 16.67 11.68
C ALA A 252 -7.00 15.58 11.21
N LEU A 253 -6.31 14.92 12.14
CA LEU A 253 -5.29 13.91 11.87
C LEU A 253 -5.68 12.57 12.48
N ASP A 254 -5.63 11.52 11.66
CA ASP A 254 -5.76 10.14 12.12
C ASP A 254 -4.42 9.40 12.14
N VAL A 255 -3.38 9.97 11.54
CA VAL A 255 -2.09 9.32 11.30
C VAL A 255 -0.96 10.30 11.62
N PHE A 256 0.16 9.76 12.10
CA PHE A 256 1.27 10.55 12.65
C PHE A 256 2.63 10.09 12.14
N GLU A 257 3.63 10.97 12.11
CA GLU A 257 5.00 10.66 11.73
C GLU A 257 5.58 9.52 12.57
N SER A 258 5.27 9.53 13.86
CA SER A 258 5.58 8.48 14.81
C SER A 258 4.30 8.00 15.48
N GLU A 259 4.07 6.69 15.44
CA GLU A 259 2.92 6.05 16.07
C GLU A 259 3.40 4.99 17.08
N PRO A 260 2.99 5.06 18.37
CA PRO A 260 2.04 6.00 18.96
C PRO A 260 2.53 7.46 18.98
N LEU A 261 1.57 8.40 18.94
CA LEU A 261 1.87 9.83 19.07
C LEU A 261 2.50 10.08 20.44
N GLY A 262 3.77 10.49 20.48
CA GLY A 262 4.47 10.84 21.71
C GLY A 262 4.04 12.20 22.27
N GLU A 263 5.01 12.92 22.83
CA GLU A 263 4.87 14.35 23.15
C GLU A 263 4.71 15.14 21.85
N SER A 264 3.61 15.89 21.72
CA SER A 264 3.31 16.68 20.53
C SER A 264 2.50 17.91 20.89
N VAL A 265 2.89 19.07 20.36
CA VAL A 265 2.21 20.37 20.56
C VAL A 265 0.77 20.32 20.06
N LEU A 266 0.48 19.49 19.05
CA LEU A 266 -0.87 19.30 18.50
C LEU A 266 -1.88 18.87 19.57
N ARG A 267 -1.44 18.20 20.65
CA ARG A 267 -2.30 17.79 21.77
C ARG A 267 -2.86 18.96 22.57
N SER A 268 -2.21 20.12 22.54
CA SER A 268 -2.58 21.30 23.32
C SER A 268 -3.35 22.37 22.54
N LEU A 269 -3.60 22.17 21.25
CA LEU A 269 -4.18 23.21 20.37
C LEU A 269 -5.72 23.32 20.45
N GLY A 270 -6.37 22.60 21.36
CA GLY A 270 -7.81 22.72 21.61
C GLY A 270 -8.69 22.29 20.43
N LYS A 271 -9.85 22.95 20.28
CA LYS A 271 -10.92 22.57 19.34
C LYS A 271 -10.56 22.71 17.86
N GLU A 272 -9.50 23.44 17.57
CA GLU A 272 -8.96 23.63 16.22
C GLU A 272 -8.28 22.36 15.70
N VAL A 273 -8.00 21.37 16.56
CA VAL A 273 -7.34 20.12 16.19
C VAL A 273 -8.14 18.90 16.66
N ILE A 274 -8.37 17.95 15.75
CA ILE A 274 -8.90 16.63 16.10
C ILE A 274 -7.84 15.57 15.83
N LEU A 275 -7.55 14.75 16.83
CA LEU A 275 -6.59 13.66 16.76
C LEU A 275 -7.29 12.33 17.02
N THR A 276 -7.14 11.36 16.12
CA THR A 276 -7.62 9.99 16.33
C THR A 276 -6.48 8.97 16.17
N PRO A 277 -6.49 7.86 16.92
CA PRO A 277 -5.38 6.91 16.94
C PRO A 277 -5.46 5.90 15.79
N HIS A 278 -5.32 6.37 14.54
CA HIS A 278 -5.27 5.52 13.33
C HIS A 278 -6.49 4.60 13.19
N LEU A 279 -7.67 5.21 13.25
CA LEU A 279 -8.97 4.53 13.21
C LEU A 279 -9.55 4.35 11.81
N GLY A 280 -8.92 4.86 10.75
CA GLY A 280 -9.48 4.84 9.39
C GLY A 280 -9.91 3.45 8.89
N ALA A 281 -9.31 2.37 9.38
CA ALA A 281 -9.69 1.00 9.04
C ALA A 281 -10.33 0.21 10.20
N SER A 282 -10.63 0.87 11.31
CA SER A 282 -11.10 0.26 12.55
C SER A 282 -12.63 0.12 12.57
N THR A 283 -13.18 -0.55 11.55
CA THR A 283 -14.59 -0.94 11.47
C THR A 283 -14.72 -2.46 11.38
N GLU A 284 -15.85 -3.00 11.83
CA GLU A 284 -16.10 -4.45 11.81
C GLU A 284 -16.05 -4.99 10.38
N GLU A 285 -16.65 -4.28 9.43
CA GLU A 285 -16.65 -4.62 8.00
C GLU A 285 -15.24 -4.62 7.42
N ALA A 286 -14.43 -3.59 7.73
CA ALA A 286 -13.07 -3.53 7.24
C ALA A 286 -12.22 -4.68 7.82
N GLN A 287 -12.39 -5.01 9.12
CA GLN A 287 -11.71 -6.14 9.74
C GLN A 287 -12.04 -7.48 9.07
N ILE A 288 -13.32 -7.70 8.78
CA ILE A 288 -13.78 -8.91 8.10
C ILE A 288 -13.22 -8.98 6.67
N ASN A 289 -13.33 -7.89 5.91
CA ASN A 289 -12.91 -7.85 4.51
C ASN A 289 -11.41 -8.09 4.34
N VAL A 290 -10.56 -7.41 5.13
CA VAL A 290 -9.10 -7.60 5.05
C VAL A 290 -8.66 -8.98 5.51
N ALA A 291 -9.37 -9.56 6.49
CA ALA A 291 -9.10 -10.91 6.97
C ALA A 291 -9.42 -11.95 5.90
N ILE A 292 -10.60 -11.86 5.26
CA ILE A 292 -11.02 -12.76 4.18
C ILE A 292 -10.04 -12.68 3.01
N ASP A 293 -9.76 -11.47 2.51
CA ASP A 293 -8.93 -11.29 1.31
C ASP A 293 -7.51 -11.84 1.50
N VAL A 294 -6.90 -11.64 2.67
CA VAL A 294 -5.56 -12.17 2.96
C VAL A 294 -5.59 -13.67 3.23
N ALA A 295 -6.59 -14.17 3.95
CA ALA A 295 -6.74 -15.60 4.19
C ALA A 295 -6.91 -16.39 2.88
N GLU A 296 -7.68 -15.87 1.93
CA GLU A 296 -7.82 -16.46 0.60
C GLU A 296 -6.50 -16.46 -0.16
N GLN A 297 -5.71 -15.38 -0.11
CA GLN A 297 -4.41 -15.33 -0.76
C GLN A 297 -3.41 -16.32 -0.14
N ILE A 298 -3.41 -16.47 1.20
CA ILE A 298 -2.61 -17.49 1.88
C ILE A 298 -3.07 -18.88 1.45
N ARG A 299 -4.38 -19.15 1.47
CA ARG A 299 -4.96 -20.42 1.01
C ARG A 299 -4.50 -20.74 -0.41
N ASP A 300 -4.67 -19.79 -1.33
CA ASP A 300 -4.33 -19.94 -2.74
C ASP A 300 -2.84 -20.29 -2.89
N VAL A 301 -1.95 -19.59 -2.21
CA VAL A 301 -0.49 -19.84 -2.27
C VAL A 301 -0.11 -21.18 -1.65
N LEU A 302 -0.73 -21.59 -0.55
CA LEU A 302 -0.52 -22.92 0.04
C LEU A 302 -1.00 -24.07 -0.87
N LEU A 303 -2.00 -23.80 -1.71
CA LEU A 303 -2.48 -24.73 -2.76
C LEU A 303 -1.67 -24.64 -4.07
N GLY A 304 -0.62 -23.83 -4.12
CA GLY A 304 0.23 -23.64 -5.32
C GLY A 304 -0.37 -22.71 -6.38
N LEU A 305 -1.43 -21.96 -6.05
CA LEU A 305 -1.99 -20.90 -6.88
C LEU A 305 -1.26 -19.57 -6.65
N SER A 306 -1.49 -18.60 -7.53
CA SER A 306 -0.85 -17.27 -7.45
C SER A 306 -1.57 -16.36 -6.46
N ALA A 307 -0.81 -15.53 -5.74
CA ALA A 307 -1.39 -14.43 -4.96
C ALA A 307 -1.88 -13.30 -5.88
N ARG A 308 -2.89 -12.57 -5.39
CA ARG A 308 -3.54 -11.47 -6.12
C ARG A 308 -2.88 -10.12 -5.85
N SER A 309 -2.45 -9.90 -4.61
CA SER A 309 -1.95 -8.62 -4.09
C SER A 309 -0.58 -8.79 -3.44
N ALA A 310 0.35 -9.39 -4.18
CA ALA A 310 1.73 -9.52 -3.74
C ALA A 310 2.43 -8.16 -3.76
N VAL A 311 3.01 -7.76 -2.63
CA VAL A 311 3.71 -6.46 -2.51
C VAL A 311 5.15 -6.52 -2.98
N ASN A 312 5.75 -7.72 -3.05
CA ASN A 312 7.16 -7.92 -3.36
C ASN A 312 7.42 -8.75 -4.61
N ILE A 313 6.44 -8.84 -5.53
CA ILE A 313 6.70 -9.33 -6.89
C ILE A 313 6.84 -8.10 -7.82
N PRO A 314 8.00 -7.89 -8.45
CA PRO A 314 8.23 -6.70 -9.28
C PRO A 314 7.23 -6.59 -10.45
N GLY A 315 6.57 -5.43 -10.56
CA GLY A 315 5.66 -5.10 -11.67
C GLY A 315 4.32 -5.85 -11.67
N LEU A 316 3.94 -6.49 -10.57
CA LEU A 316 2.71 -7.26 -10.47
C LEU A 316 1.56 -6.39 -9.91
N SER A 317 0.61 -6.02 -10.77
CA SER A 317 -0.73 -5.60 -10.32
C SER A 317 -1.74 -6.72 -10.65
N PRO A 318 -2.91 -6.82 -9.97
CA PRO A 318 -3.88 -7.87 -10.25
C PRO A 318 -4.31 -7.95 -11.73
N ASN A 319 -4.56 -6.78 -12.34
CA ASN A 319 -4.95 -6.66 -13.76
C ASN A 319 -3.80 -7.07 -14.70
N VAL A 320 -2.56 -6.67 -14.39
CA VAL A 320 -1.37 -7.06 -15.15
C VAL A 320 -1.13 -8.57 -15.04
N LEU A 321 -1.30 -9.16 -13.86
CA LEU A 321 -1.11 -10.59 -13.64
C LEU A 321 -2.10 -11.41 -14.46
N GLU A 322 -3.39 -11.06 -14.44
CA GLU A 322 -4.42 -11.77 -15.19
C GLU A 322 -4.11 -11.77 -16.69
N ARG A 323 -3.72 -10.61 -17.23
CA ARG A 323 -3.35 -10.46 -18.65
C ARG A 323 -2.05 -11.20 -19.01
N LEU A 324 -1.04 -11.16 -18.14
CA LEU A 324 0.30 -11.68 -18.45
C LEU A 324 0.54 -13.13 -18.04
N ARG A 325 -0.35 -13.75 -17.25
CA ARG A 325 -0.17 -15.10 -16.71
C ARG A 325 0.25 -16.15 -17.75
N PRO A 326 -0.37 -16.24 -18.95
CA PRO A 326 0.05 -17.21 -19.96
C PRO A 326 1.48 -16.98 -20.46
N TYR A 327 1.86 -15.71 -20.62
CA TYR A 327 3.19 -15.31 -21.07
C TYR A 327 4.25 -15.48 -19.99
N MET A 328 3.90 -15.35 -18.71
CA MET A 328 4.81 -15.66 -17.60
C MET A 328 5.18 -17.14 -17.57
N GLN A 329 4.22 -18.05 -17.82
CA GLN A 329 4.50 -19.48 -17.92
C GLN A 329 5.41 -19.80 -19.11
N LEU A 330 5.18 -19.15 -20.26
CA LEU A 330 6.06 -19.24 -21.43
C LEU A 330 7.47 -18.73 -21.11
N ALA A 331 7.58 -17.56 -20.48
CA ALA A 331 8.85 -16.95 -20.09
C ALA A 331 9.67 -17.85 -19.16
N GLU A 332 9.03 -18.42 -18.14
CA GLU A 332 9.66 -19.39 -17.25
C GLU A 332 10.13 -20.65 -17.99
N THR A 333 9.31 -21.17 -18.89
CA THR A 333 9.66 -22.34 -19.71
C THR A 333 10.86 -22.05 -20.60
N LEU A 334 10.88 -20.89 -21.27
CA LEU A 334 12.01 -20.45 -22.09
C LEU A 334 13.26 -20.24 -21.24
N GLY A 335 13.14 -19.66 -20.04
CA GLY A 335 14.28 -19.49 -19.13
C GLY A 335 14.90 -20.83 -18.74
N ASN A 336 14.06 -21.82 -18.39
CA ASN A 336 14.51 -23.17 -18.06
C ASN A 336 15.17 -23.85 -19.27
N LEU A 337 14.61 -23.67 -20.47
CA LEU A 337 15.21 -24.17 -21.70
C LEU A 337 16.59 -23.53 -21.95
N VAL A 338 16.71 -22.21 -21.81
CA VAL A 338 17.99 -21.49 -21.94
C VAL A 338 19.02 -22.02 -20.95
N SER A 339 18.63 -22.25 -19.69
CA SER A 339 19.53 -22.80 -18.66
C SER A 339 20.09 -24.18 -19.05
N GLN A 340 19.29 -25.02 -19.68
CA GLN A 340 19.71 -26.36 -20.12
C GLN A 340 20.59 -26.30 -21.37
N LEU A 341 20.35 -25.35 -22.27
CA LEU A 341 21.08 -25.21 -23.53
C LEU A 341 22.41 -24.46 -23.39
N ALA A 342 22.51 -23.51 -22.45
CA ALA A 342 23.69 -22.64 -22.31
C ALA A 342 24.95 -23.36 -21.80
N GLY A 343 24.86 -24.61 -21.33
CA GLY A 343 26.01 -25.50 -21.04
C GLY A 343 27.04 -25.02 -20.00
N GLY A 344 26.91 -23.80 -19.46
CA GLY A 344 27.92 -23.12 -18.67
C GLY A 344 27.42 -21.83 -17.99
N ARG A 345 28.35 -20.98 -17.57
CA ARG A 345 28.04 -19.73 -16.84
C ARG A 345 27.41 -18.71 -17.79
N ILE A 346 26.35 -18.05 -17.34
CA ILE A 346 25.70 -16.95 -18.06
C ILE A 346 26.08 -15.65 -17.37
N GLU A 347 26.61 -14.68 -18.13
CA GLU A 347 26.95 -13.34 -17.60
C GLU A 347 25.83 -12.34 -17.83
N SER A 348 25.07 -12.51 -18.91
CA SER A 348 23.90 -11.68 -19.14
C SER A 348 22.77 -12.43 -19.82
N LEU A 349 21.55 -12.03 -19.49
CA LEU A 349 20.32 -12.49 -20.15
C LEU A 349 19.68 -11.30 -20.86
N HIS A 350 19.62 -11.37 -22.18
CA HIS A 350 18.86 -10.44 -22.99
C HIS A 350 17.43 -10.93 -23.14
N VAL A 351 16.47 -10.15 -22.63
CA VAL A 351 15.03 -10.41 -22.72
C VAL A 351 14.44 -9.45 -23.72
N ARG A 352 14.13 -9.92 -24.93
CA ARG A 352 13.50 -9.10 -25.98
C ARG A 352 12.02 -9.41 -26.07
N LEU A 353 11.21 -8.37 -25.93
CA LEU A 353 9.76 -8.39 -26.02
C LEU A 353 9.34 -7.62 -27.28
N GLN A 354 8.57 -8.27 -28.15
CA GLN A 354 8.10 -7.65 -29.39
C GLN A 354 6.58 -7.60 -29.50
N GLY A 355 6.10 -6.69 -30.35
CA GLY A 355 4.68 -6.52 -30.65
C GLY A 355 3.86 -6.20 -29.39
N GLU A 356 2.77 -6.92 -29.19
CA GLU A 356 1.83 -6.75 -28.06
C GLU A 356 2.47 -6.95 -26.68
N LEU A 357 3.63 -7.61 -26.59
CA LEU A 357 4.36 -7.81 -25.33
C LEU A 357 5.33 -6.67 -25.00
N ALA A 358 5.62 -5.77 -25.95
CA ALA A 358 6.53 -4.62 -25.78
C ALA A 358 5.85 -3.48 -24.98
N THR A 359 5.36 -3.78 -23.79
CA THR A 359 4.59 -2.85 -22.94
C THR A 359 5.41 -2.30 -21.78
N ASN A 360 4.88 -1.28 -21.10
CA ASN A 360 5.50 -0.74 -19.89
C ASN A 360 5.37 -1.64 -18.65
N GLU A 361 4.56 -2.70 -18.74
CA GLU A 361 4.22 -3.61 -17.65
C GLU A 361 4.88 -4.98 -17.83
N SER A 362 6.01 -5.04 -18.53
CA SER A 362 6.72 -6.26 -18.93
C SER A 362 7.58 -6.92 -17.84
N GLN A 363 7.80 -6.24 -16.72
CA GLN A 363 8.66 -6.71 -15.64
C GLN A 363 8.32 -8.14 -15.15
N PRO A 364 7.04 -8.56 -15.04
CA PRO A 364 6.70 -9.94 -14.67
C PRO A 364 7.25 -10.99 -15.64
N LEU A 365 7.38 -10.66 -16.93
CA LEU A 365 7.95 -11.56 -17.94
C LEU A 365 9.46 -11.69 -17.78
N VAL A 366 10.14 -10.59 -17.46
CA VAL A 366 11.58 -10.60 -17.17
C VAL A 366 11.85 -11.45 -15.92
N VAL A 367 11.10 -11.22 -14.85
CA VAL A 367 11.20 -11.98 -13.59
C VAL A 367 10.91 -13.47 -13.82
N ALA A 368 9.86 -13.80 -14.58
CA ALA A 368 9.54 -15.18 -14.92
C ALA A 368 10.66 -15.86 -15.73
N SER A 369 11.27 -15.13 -16.67
CA SER A 369 12.43 -15.61 -17.45
C SER A 369 13.61 -15.94 -16.54
N LEU A 370 13.92 -15.06 -15.57
CA LEU A 370 15.00 -15.29 -14.60
C LEU A 370 14.70 -16.44 -13.64
N LYS A 371 13.45 -16.56 -13.16
CA LYS A 371 13.03 -17.70 -12.35
C LYS A 371 13.26 -19.01 -13.09
N GLY A 372 12.81 -19.08 -14.34
CA GLY A 372 13.05 -20.23 -15.22
C GLY A 372 14.53 -20.54 -15.37
N LEU A 373 15.33 -19.51 -15.68
CA LEU A 373 16.78 -19.62 -15.86
C LEU A 373 17.49 -20.18 -14.63
N LEU A 374 17.10 -19.73 -13.44
CA LEU A 374 17.78 -20.08 -12.20
C LEU A 374 17.24 -21.37 -11.57
N SER A 375 16.09 -21.87 -12.03
CA SER A 375 15.38 -23.02 -11.43
C SER A 375 16.22 -24.30 -11.37
N GLN A 376 17.07 -24.56 -12.37
CA GLN A 376 17.95 -25.74 -12.37
C GLN A 376 19.03 -25.66 -11.28
N ALA A 377 19.61 -24.48 -11.09
CA ALA A 377 20.71 -24.26 -10.15
C ALA A 377 20.21 -24.10 -8.71
N LEU A 378 19.08 -23.41 -8.51
CA LEU A 378 18.59 -22.99 -7.19
C LEU A 378 17.38 -23.78 -6.71
N ARG A 379 16.72 -24.53 -7.60
CA ARG A 379 15.53 -25.33 -7.32
C ARG A 379 14.47 -24.49 -6.60
N GLU A 380 13.95 -24.97 -5.49
CA GLU A 380 12.90 -24.33 -4.69
C GLU A 380 13.35 -23.01 -4.03
N ARG A 381 14.65 -22.69 -4.03
CA ARG A 381 15.16 -21.44 -3.46
C ARG A 381 14.92 -20.23 -4.36
N VAL A 382 14.54 -20.41 -5.62
CA VAL A 382 14.22 -19.29 -6.53
C VAL A 382 12.76 -19.28 -6.95
N ASN A 383 12.13 -18.11 -6.89
CA ASN A 383 10.74 -17.91 -7.28
C ASN A 383 10.55 -16.49 -7.86
N TYR A 384 9.30 -16.11 -8.16
CA TYR A 384 9.01 -14.80 -8.77
C TYR A 384 9.31 -13.60 -7.85
N VAL A 385 9.56 -13.83 -6.57
CA VAL A 385 9.90 -12.77 -5.60
C VAL A 385 11.40 -12.47 -5.65
N ASN A 386 12.24 -13.50 -5.56
CA ASN A 386 13.69 -13.33 -5.41
C ASN A 386 14.51 -13.52 -6.69
N ALA A 387 13.91 -13.97 -7.80
CA ALA A 387 14.66 -14.27 -9.04
C ALA A 387 15.56 -13.14 -9.53
N SER A 388 15.13 -11.88 -9.45
CA SER A 388 15.95 -10.73 -9.84
C SER A 388 17.14 -10.51 -8.91
N ILE A 389 16.96 -10.67 -7.59
CA ILE A 389 18.03 -10.52 -6.60
C ILE A 389 19.04 -11.65 -6.77
N GLU A 390 18.55 -12.89 -6.88
CA GLU A 390 19.40 -14.07 -7.06
C GLU A 390 20.24 -13.98 -8.35
N ALA A 391 19.67 -13.42 -9.43
CA ALA A 391 20.40 -13.14 -10.66
C ALA A 391 21.51 -12.11 -10.44
N GLN A 392 21.19 -10.99 -9.78
CA GLN A 392 22.14 -9.92 -9.50
C GLN A 392 23.30 -10.37 -8.60
N GLU A 393 23.02 -11.12 -7.53
CA GLU A 393 24.05 -11.66 -6.61
C GLU A 393 25.01 -12.64 -7.31
N ARG A 394 24.56 -13.27 -8.39
CA ARG A 394 25.38 -14.15 -9.24
C ARG A 394 26.08 -13.41 -10.38
N GLY A 395 25.92 -12.09 -10.45
CA GLY A 395 26.51 -11.23 -11.48
C GLY A 395 25.85 -11.40 -12.85
N ILE A 396 24.60 -11.87 -12.91
CA ILE A 396 23.86 -11.99 -14.17
C ILE A 396 23.22 -10.63 -14.47
N HIS A 397 23.71 -9.97 -15.51
CA HIS A 397 23.16 -8.71 -16.00
C HIS A 397 21.94 -8.95 -16.88
N VAL A 398 20.85 -8.23 -16.65
CA VAL A 398 19.61 -8.40 -17.41
C VAL A 398 19.43 -7.20 -18.33
N VAL A 399 19.28 -7.47 -19.63
CA VAL A 399 19.03 -6.45 -20.64
C VAL A 399 17.63 -6.66 -21.20
N GLU A 400 16.71 -5.78 -20.82
CA GLU A 400 15.37 -5.77 -21.40
C GLU A 400 15.36 -4.94 -22.70
N THR A 401 14.82 -5.49 -23.78
CA THR A 401 14.59 -4.77 -25.04
C THR A 401 13.13 -4.84 -25.41
N ARG A 402 12.49 -3.67 -25.56
CA ARG A 402 11.10 -3.56 -26.03
C ARG A 402 11.10 -3.07 -27.47
N ASP A 403 10.44 -3.81 -28.34
CA ASP A 403 10.38 -3.52 -29.77
C ASP A 403 8.93 -3.60 -30.26
N ALA A 404 8.32 -2.45 -30.51
CA ALA A 404 6.92 -2.37 -30.92
C ALA A 404 6.64 -2.98 -32.32
N SER A 405 7.67 -3.40 -33.08
CA SER A 405 7.47 -4.02 -34.38
C SER A 405 6.81 -5.40 -34.26
N ILE A 406 5.81 -5.62 -35.12
CA ILE A 406 5.16 -6.92 -35.33
C ILE A 406 5.81 -7.55 -36.56
N ARG A 407 6.24 -8.80 -36.45
CA ARG A 407 6.82 -9.58 -37.55
C ARG A 407 5.94 -10.79 -37.86
N ASP A 408 6.32 -11.95 -37.31
CA ASP A 408 5.67 -13.23 -37.60
C ASP A 408 4.49 -13.52 -36.66
N TYR A 409 4.48 -12.94 -35.46
CA TYR A 409 3.46 -13.11 -34.42
C TYR A 409 3.03 -11.76 -33.85
N SER A 410 1.80 -11.67 -33.31
CA SER A 410 1.27 -10.43 -32.71
C SER A 410 2.08 -9.96 -31.49
N GLY A 411 2.71 -10.90 -30.77
CA GLY A 411 3.74 -10.62 -29.79
C GLY A 411 4.71 -11.80 -29.64
N SER A 412 5.98 -11.51 -29.39
CA SER A 412 7.02 -12.53 -29.21
C SER A 412 7.93 -12.23 -28.02
N LEU A 413 8.44 -13.28 -27.40
CA LEU A 413 9.41 -13.24 -26.31
C LEU A 413 10.65 -14.03 -26.75
N HIS A 414 11.80 -13.37 -26.73
CA HIS A 414 13.08 -13.97 -27.07
C HIS A 414 14.06 -13.83 -25.90
N LEU A 415 14.66 -14.95 -25.51
CA LEU A 415 15.70 -15.00 -24.49
C LEU A 415 17.04 -15.36 -25.14
N SER A 416 18.03 -14.48 -25.00
CA SER A 416 19.38 -14.72 -25.48
C SER A 416 20.37 -14.66 -24.32
N PRO A 417 20.97 -15.79 -23.90
CA PRO A 417 22.07 -15.77 -22.95
C PRO A 417 23.33 -15.23 -23.64
N LYS A 418 24.18 -14.54 -22.90
CA LYS A 418 25.55 -14.28 -23.29
C LYS A 418 26.49 -14.99 -22.31
N GLU A 419 27.32 -15.86 -22.86
CA GLU A 419 28.39 -16.55 -22.15
C GLU A 419 29.63 -15.63 -22.03
N PRO A 420 30.51 -15.87 -21.04
CA PRO A 420 31.83 -15.25 -21.00
C PRO A 420 32.54 -15.48 -22.33
N LEU A 421 33.34 -14.51 -22.78
CA LEU A 421 34.31 -14.78 -23.83
C LEU A 421 35.25 -15.88 -23.31
N ALA A 422 35.35 -16.99 -24.06
CA ALA A 422 36.35 -18.00 -23.77
C ALA A 422 37.73 -17.37 -23.99
N ASP A 423 38.53 -17.29 -22.92
CA ASP A 423 39.95 -16.91 -22.99
C ASP A 423 40.78 -17.93 -23.77
#